data_AF-A0A521SHE3-F1
#
_entry.id   AF-A0A521SHE3-F1
#
_cell.length_a   1.000
_cell.length_b   1.000
_cell.length_c   1.000
_cell.angle_alpha   90.00
_cell.angle_beta   90.00
_cell.angle_gamma   90.00
#
_symmetry.space_group_name_H-M   'P 1'
#
loop_
_entity.id
_entity.type
_entity.pdbx_description
1 polymer ?
#
loop_
_entity_poly.entity_id
_entity_poly.type
_entity_poly.pdbx_seq_one_letter_code
_entity_poly.pdbx_strand_id
1 'polypeptide(L)' 'PIGIVTHYYSHLSVAVVQLNEGPLRVGETIHIKGHTTDLRQEVDSMEVDHQSVQEASAGQIFGLKVRDHVREHDHIYRG' A
#
# COMPACT_ATOMS: atom_id res chain seq x y z
N PRO A 1 -11.90 4.50 -0.10
CA PRO A 1 -10.48 4.10 -0.33
C PRO A 1 -10.24 2.87 0.52
N ILE A 2 -9.60 1.85 -0.05
CA ILE A 2 -9.40 0.58 0.65
C ILE A 2 -8.33 0.70 1.75
N GLY A 3 -7.47 1.72 1.68
CA GLY A 3 -6.48 2.02 2.70
C GLY A 3 -5.88 3.42 2.54
N ILE A 4 -4.97 3.76 3.44
CA ILE A 4 -4.24 5.04 3.46
C ILE A 4 -2.76 4.80 3.76
N VAL A 5 -1.89 5.55 3.11
CA VAL A 5 -0.45 5.57 3.42
C VAL A 5 -0.25 6.34 4.72
N THR A 6 0.29 5.69 5.74
CA THR A 6 0.60 6.31 7.03
C THR A 6 2.05 6.79 7.10
N HIS A 7 2.98 6.09 6.45
CA HIS A 7 4.40 6.46 6.34
C HIS A 7 4.99 6.04 5.00
N TYR A 8 6.07 6.68 4.57
CA TYR A 8 6.83 6.29 3.39
C TYR A 8 8.34 6.34 3.64
N TYR A 9 9.03 5.21 3.43
CA TYR A 9 10.48 5.09 3.52
C TYR A 9 11.10 5.20 2.13
N SER A 10 11.50 6.41 1.74
CA SER A 10 12.02 6.71 0.40
C SER A 10 13.24 5.86 0.01
N HIS A 11 14.14 5.58 0.96
CA HIS A 11 15.34 4.77 0.70
C HIS A 11 15.04 3.27 0.47
N LEU A 12 13.86 2.78 0.85
CA LEU A 12 13.40 1.40 0.59
C LEU A 12 12.34 1.33 -0.51
N SER A 13 11.77 2.46 -0.91
CA SER A 13 10.56 2.52 -1.72
C SER A 13 9.42 1.70 -1.10
N VAL A 14 9.25 1.81 0.22
CA VAL A 14 8.22 1.10 0.99
C VAL A 14 7.25 2.09 1.60
N ALA A 15 5.96 1.90 1.31
CA ALA A 15 4.85 2.60 1.95
C ALA A 15 4.31 1.75 3.10
N VAL A 16 4.13 2.36 4.27
CA VAL A 16 3.35 1.75 5.35
C VAL A 16 1.90 2.11 5.12
N VAL A 17 1.03 1.11 5.04
CA VAL A 17 -0.37 1.25 4.69
C VAL A 17 -1.22 0.72 5.83
N GLN A 18 -2.23 1.51 6.22
CA GLN A 18 -3.35 1.01 7.02
C GLN A 18 -4.50 0.64 6.09
N LEU A 19 -4.91 -0.63 6.11
CA LEU A 19 -6.07 -1.08 5.34
C LEU A 19 -7.36 -0.79 6.12
N ASN A 20 -8.34 -0.18 5.46
CA ASN A 20 -9.60 0.21 6.07
C ASN A 20 -10.72 -0.81 5.81
N GLU A 21 -10.75 -1.38 4.61
CA GLU A 21 -11.85 -2.24 4.14
C GLU A 21 -11.38 -3.32 3.18
N GLY A 22 -12.01 -4.49 3.29
CA GLY A 22 -11.71 -5.67 2.46
C GLY A 22 -10.32 -6.26 2.66
N PRO A 23 -10.05 -7.43 2.05
CA PRO A 23 -8.69 -7.96 1.95
C PRO A 23 -7.97 -7.36 0.74
N LEU A 24 -6.66 -7.19 0.83
CA LEU A 24 -5.79 -6.91 -0.32
C LEU A 24 -4.85 -8.10 -0.51
N ARG A 25 -4.69 -8.58 -1.75
CA ARG A 25 -3.83 -9.73 -2.05
C ARG A 25 -2.68 -9.35 -2.97
N VAL A 26 -1.57 -10.08 -2.85
CA VAL A 26 -0.48 -10.04 -3.85
C VAL A 26 -1.05 -10.44 -5.22
N GLY A 27 -0.65 -9.71 -6.26
CA GLY A 27 -1.17 -9.85 -7.62
C GLY A 27 -2.38 -8.97 -7.96
N GLU A 28 -2.97 -8.28 -6.98
CA GLU A 28 -4.06 -7.33 -7.26
C GLU A 28 -3.52 -5.98 -7.75
N THR A 29 -4.26 -5.32 -8.63
CA THR A 29 -3.94 -3.94 -9.03
C THR A 29 -4.51 -2.94 -8.04
N ILE A 30 -3.72 -1.94 -7.69
CA ILE A 30 -4.10 -0.83 -6.83
C ILE A 30 -3.79 0.51 -7.51
N HIS A 31 -4.50 1.53 -7.07
CA HIS A 31 -4.28 2.92 -7.44
C HIS A 31 -4.02 3.76 -6.19
N ILE A 32 -2.80 4.27 -6.06
CA ILE A 32 -2.39 5.19 -5.01
C ILE A 32 -2.56 6.61 -5.54
N LYS A 33 -3.37 7.42 -4.87
CA LYS A 33 -3.73 8.77 -5.30
C LYS A 33 -3.69 9.76 -4.14
N GLY A 34 -3.06 10.89 -4.38
CA GLY A 34 -3.01 12.02 -3.46
C GLY A 34 -2.99 13.35 -4.19
N HIS A 35 -2.51 14.39 -3.53
CA HIS A 35 -2.45 15.73 -4.12
C HIS A 35 -1.47 15.81 -5.30
N THR A 36 -0.36 15.08 -5.23
CA THR A 36 0.72 15.06 -6.23
C THR A 36 1.16 13.64 -6.59
N THR A 37 0.37 12.64 -6.20
CA THR A 37 0.64 11.23 -6.46
C THR A 37 -0.50 10.67 -7.32
N ASP A 38 -0.17 10.01 -8.43
CA ASP A 38 -1.09 9.24 -9.26
C ASP A 38 -0.34 8.01 -9.77
N LEU A 39 -0.38 6.92 -9.00
CA LEU A 39 0.39 5.70 -9.24
C LEU A 39 -0.53 4.48 -9.30
N ARG A 40 -0.55 3.80 -10.44
CA ARG A 40 -1.17 2.48 -10.59
C ARG A 40 -0.10 1.40 -10.64
N GLN A 41 -0.29 0.35 -9.84
CA GLN A 41 0.62 -0.79 -9.83
C GLN A 41 -0.08 -2.07 -9.40
N GLU A 42 0.55 -3.19 -9.68
CA GLU A 42 0.24 -4.47 -9.06
C GLU A 42 0.89 -4.54 -7.68
N VAL A 43 0.26 -5.25 -6.75
CA VAL A 43 0.82 -5.57 -5.44
C VAL A 43 1.83 -6.69 -5.61
N ASP A 44 3.11 -6.32 -5.74
CA ASP A 44 4.20 -7.28 -5.93
C ASP A 44 4.65 -7.93 -4.61
N SER A 45 4.61 -7.17 -3.50
CA SER A 45 5.04 -7.66 -2.18
C SER A 45 4.42 -6.85 -1.04
N MET A 46 3.98 -7.56 0.01
CA MET A 46 3.51 -6.99 1.28
C MET A 46 4.20 -7.65 2.47
N GLU A 47 4.38 -6.89 3.55
CA GLU A 47 4.99 -7.36 4.79
C GLU A 47 4.18 -6.94 6.04
N VAL A 48 4.01 -7.85 6.99
CA VAL A 48 3.44 -7.59 8.32
C VAL A 48 4.44 -8.11 9.34
N ASP A 49 4.81 -7.31 10.35
CA ASP A 49 5.78 -7.66 11.39
C ASP A 49 7.10 -8.26 10.83
N HIS A 50 7.62 -7.66 9.74
CA HIS A 50 8.81 -8.12 9.00
C HIS A 50 8.69 -9.50 8.33
N GLN A 51 7.47 -10.00 8.14
CA GLN A 51 7.20 -11.24 7.42
C GLN A 51 6.42 -10.97 6.15
N SER A 52 6.87 -11.55 5.04
CA SER A 52 6.14 -11.46 3.77
C SER A 52 4.78 -12.17 3.88
N VAL A 53 3.72 -11.50 3.46
CA VAL A 53 2.35 -12.01 3.48
C VAL A 53 1.73 -11.98 2.08
N GLN A 54 0.85 -12.93 1.81
CA GLN A 54 0.10 -12.98 0.54
C GLN A 54 -1.20 -12.15 0.58
N GLU A 55 -1.65 -11.80 1.78
CA GLU A 55 -2.91 -11.10 2.02
C GLU A 55 -2.79 -10.20 3.25
N ALA A 56 -3.35 -9.00 3.15
CA ALA A 56 -3.58 -8.09 4.27
C ALA A 56 -5.10 -7.93 4.47
N SER A 57 -5.56 -7.99 5.71
CA SER A 57 -6.96 -7.85 6.11
C SER A 57 -7.29 -6.42 6.55
N ALA A 58 -8.56 -6.03 6.46
CA ALA A 58 -9.04 -4.75 6.98
C ALA A 58 -8.65 -4.56 8.45
N GLY A 59 -8.18 -3.35 8.78
CA GLY A 59 -7.64 -2.99 10.09
C GLY A 59 -6.16 -3.30 10.30
N GLN A 60 -5.52 -4.09 9.42
CA GLN A 60 -4.09 -4.35 9.51
C GLN A 60 -3.25 -3.20 8.96
N ILE A 61 -2.04 -3.08 9.53
CA ILE A 61 -0.98 -2.22 9.03
C ILE A 61 0.08 -3.11 8.40
N PHE A 62 0.50 -2.78 7.19
CA PHE A 62 1.49 -3.56 6.45
C PHE A 62 2.41 -2.65 5.64
N GLY A 63 3.64 -3.12 5.40
CA GLY A 63 4.55 -2.54 4.43
C GLY A 63 4.19 -2.99 3.03
N LEU A 64 4.17 -2.06 2.09
CA LEU A 64 3.91 -2.26 0.67
C LEU A 64 5.07 -1.69 -0.14
N LYS A 65 5.67 -2.50 -1.00
CA LYS A 65 6.66 -2.00 -1.95
C LYS A 65 5.96 -1.22 -3.06
N VAL A 66 6.39 0.02 -3.27
CA VAL A 66 5.84 0.92 -4.29
C VAL A 66 6.83 1.15 -5.42
N ARG A 67 6.32 1.31 -6.64
CA ARG A 67 7.14 1.49 -7.84
C ARG A 67 7.61 2.93 -8.05
N ASP A 68 7.00 3.89 -7.35
CA ASP A 68 7.34 5.30 -7.41
C ASP A 68 7.08 5.97 -6.05
N HIS A 69 7.52 7.23 -5.92
CA HIS A 69 7.37 8.04 -4.73
C HIS A 69 5.90 8.26 -4.36
N VAL A 70 5.53 7.88 -3.14
CA VAL A 70 4.23 8.17 -2.52
C VAL A 70 4.39 9.07 -1.31
N ARG A 71 3.29 9.55 -0.74
CA ARG A 71 3.27 10.47 0.40
C ARG A 71 2.34 9.96 1.49
N GLU A 72 2.63 10.38 2.71
CA GLU A 72 1.70 10.21 3.83
C GLU A 72 0.34 10.85 3.46
N HIS A 73 -0.73 10.20 3.88
CA HIS A 73 -2.12 10.50 3.54
C HIS A 73 -2.55 10.24 2.09
N ASP A 74 -1.68 9.67 1.24
CA ASP A 74 -2.13 9.18 -0.06
C ASP A 74 -3.15 8.05 0.14
N HIS A 75 -4.24 8.10 -0.62
CA HIS A 75 -5.32 7.13 -0.55
C HIS A 75 -5.06 5.97 -1.52
N ILE A 76 -5.36 4.76 -1.06
CA ILE A 76 -5.28 3.55 -1.89
C ILE A 76 -6.68 3.14 -2.31
N TYR A 77 -6.83 2.83 -3.59
CA TYR A 77 -8.04 2.32 -4.20
C TYR A 77 -7.72 1.00 -4.89
N ARG A 78 -8.74 0.15 -5.02
CA ARG A 78 -8.65 -1.03 -5.89
C ARG A 78 -8.63 -0.56 -7.35
N GLY A 79 -7.75 -1.16 -8.15
CA GLY A 79 -7.61 -0.89 -9.59
C GLY A 79 -8.79 -1.35 -10.42
#